data_AF-A0A941Y3K6-F1
#
_entry.id   AF-A0A941Y3K6-F1
#
_cell.length_a   1.000
_cell.length_b   1.000
_cell.length_c   1.000
_cell.angle_alpha   90.00
_cell.angle_beta   90.00
_cell.angle_gamma   90.00
#
_symmetry.space_group_name_H-M   'P 1'
#
loop_
_entity.id
_entity.type
_entity.pdbx_description
1 polymer ?
#
loop_
_entity_poly.entity_id
_entity_poly.type
_entity_poly.pdbx_seq_one_letter_code
_entity_poly.pdbx_strand_id
1 'polypeptide(L)' 'MAFTIFYARGDKADYDSYDDSHSIEVKEWGLIEVRKDGEQVKLYSPNYWTHVSPGEKHPSKPVRIR' A
#
# COMPACT_ATOMS: atom_id res chain seq x y z
N MET A 1 -10.51 10.22 -0.62
CA MET A 1 -9.41 9.33 -0.17
C MET A 1 -9.87 7.93 -0.46
N ALA A 2 -9.21 7.26 -1.41
CA ALA A 2 -9.71 6.04 -2.03
C ALA A 2 -9.10 4.77 -1.47
N PHE A 3 -7.85 4.80 -1.01
CA PHE A 3 -7.23 3.70 -0.28
C PHE A 3 -5.89 4.13 0.35
N THR A 4 -5.33 3.29 1.21
CA THR A 4 -3.97 3.45 1.76
C THR A 4 -3.23 2.12 1.72
N ILE A 5 -1.96 2.17 1.32
CA ILE A 5 -1.06 1.02 1.32
C ILE A 5 -0.14 1.15 2.52
N PHE A 6 -0.23 0.17 3.43
CA PHE A 6 0.76 -0.01 4.50
C PHE A 6 1.77 -1.06 4.07
N TYR A 7 3.06 -0.74 4.16
CA TYR A 7 4.13 -1.61 3.71
C TYR A 7 5.27 -1.68 4.72
N ALA A 8 5.90 -2.84 4.81
CA ALA A 8 7.09 -3.07 5.63
C ALA A 8 8.25 -3.60 4.78
N ARG A 9 9.45 -3.01 4.96
CA ARG A 9 10.71 -3.45 4.33
C ARG A 9 11.84 -3.41 5.37
N GLY A 10 12.30 -4.59 5.77
CA GLY A 10 13.23 -4.72 6.90
C GLY A 10 12.61 -4.19 8.19
N ASP A 11 13.35 -3.39 8.94
CA ASP A 11 12.89 -2.81 10.23
C ASP A 11 12.07 -1.52 10.06
N LYS A 12 11.73 -1.15 8.83
CA LYS A 12 10.97 0.06 8.51
C LYS A 12 9.59 -0.33 8.01
N ALA A 13 8.58 0.35 8.54
CA ALA A 13 7.22 0.23 8.06
C ALA A 13 6.60 1.63 7.97
N ASP A 14 5.88 1.85 6.89
CA ASP A 14 5.42 3.16 6.43
C ASP A 14 4.09 3.02 5.66
N TYR A 15 3.49 4.14 5.26
CA TYR A 15 2.24 4.15 4.51
C TYR A 15 2.23 5.22 3.41
N ASP A 16 1.52 4.92 2.32
CA ASP A 16 1.23 5.87 1.24
C ASP A 16 -0.29 5.89 1.01
N SER A 17 -0.87 7.09 0.87
CA SER A 17 -2.31 7.29 0.67
C SER A 17 -2.61 7.79 -0.74
N TYR A 18 -3.71 7.29 -1.31
CA TYR A 18 -4.09 7.55 -2.69
C TYR A 18 -5.55 8.04 -2.80
N ASP A 19 -5.80 8.86 -3.82
CA ASP A 19 -7.13 9.35 -4.17
C ASP A 19 -7.81 8.47 -5.23
N ASP A 20 -9.04 8.83 -5.60
CA ASP A 20 -9.89 8.03 -6.49
C ASP A 20 -9.39 8.01 -7.96
N SER A 21 -8.36 8.80 -8.29
CA SER A 21 -7.69 8.74 -9.60
C SER A 21 -6.64 7.63 -9.70
N HIS A 22 -6.33 6.96 -8.58
CA HIS A 22 -5.36 5.88 -8.53
C HIS A 22 -6.04 4.52 -8.52
N SER A 23 -5.37 3.53 -9.09
CA SER A 23 -5.77 2.12 -8.99
C SER A 23 -4.60 1.27 -8.48
N ILE A 24 -4.95 0.13 -7.87
CA ILE A 24 -3.99 -0.85 -7.34
C ILE A 24 -4.07 -2.13 -8.17
N GLU A 25 -2.92 -2.63 -8.61
CA GLU A 25 -2.77 -3.93 -9.24
C GLU A 25 -1.81 -4.80 -8.42
N VAL A 26 -2.28 -5.95 -7.97
CA VAL A 26 -1.46 -6.94 -7.27
C VAL A 26 -1.01 -7.98 -8.30
N LYS A 27 0.30 -8.07 -8.55
CA LYS A 27 0.88 -9.05 -9.49
C LYS A 27 1.11 -10.39 -8.78
N GLU A 28 1.27 -11.46 -9.55
CA GLU A 28 1.40 -12.85 -9.07
C GLU A 28 2.55 -13.10 -8.07
N TRP A 29 3.48 -12.15 -7.94
CA TRP A 29 4.67 -12.23 -7.08
C TRP A 29 4.54 -11.40 -5.79
N GLY A 30 3.33 -10.93 -5.47
CA GLY A 30 3.10 -10.05 -4.32
C GLY A 30 3.62 -8.62 -4.52
N LEU A 31 4.00 -8.27 -5.75
CA LEU A 31 4.30 -6.89 -6.14
C LEU A 31 3.01 -6.10 -6.22
N ILE A 32 3.01 -4.91 -5.62
CA ILE A 32 1.89 -3.99 -5.67
C ILE A 32 2.26 -2.85 -6.60
N GLU A 33 1.49 -2.68 -7.64
CA GLU A 33 1.63 -1.58 -8.58
C GLU A 33 0.51 -0.57 -8.34
N VAL A 34 0.86 0.69 -8.15
CA VAL A 34 -0.10 1.79 -8.13
C VAL A 34 -0.02 2.51 -9.46
N ARG A 35 -1.18 2.66 -10.10
CA ARG A 35 -1.33 3.30 -11.41
C ARG A 35 -2.18 4.55 -11.32
N LYS A 36 -1.90 5.49 -12.22
CA LYS A 36 -2.72 6.67 -12.47
C LYS A 36 -2.71 6.94 -13.97
N ASP A 37 -3.89 7.14 -14.56
CA ASP A 37 -4.05 7.41 -16.00
C ASP A 37 -3.38 6.34 -16.90
N GLY A 38 -3.35 5.09 -16.44
CA GLY A 38 -2.73 3.96 -17.15
C GLY A 38 -1.21 3.84 -16.97
N GLU A 39 -0.56 4.80 -16.31
CA GLU A 39 0.87 4.79 -16.05
C GLU A 39 1.19 4.26 -14.65
N GLN A 40 2.32 3.57 -14.51
CA GLN A 40 2.85 3.17 -13.21
C GLN A 40 3.43 4.39 -12.49
N VAL A 41 2.86 4.73 -11.33
CA VAL A 41 3.37 5.82 -10.48
C VAL A 41 4.09 5.32 -9.25
N LYS A 42 3.83 4.08 -8.82
CA LYS A 42 4.58 3.44 -7.73
C LYS A 42 4.60 1.92 -7.83
N LEU A 43 5.70 1.32 -7.37
CA LEU A 43 5.86 -0.13 -7.26
C LEU A 43 6.37 -0.47 -5.86
N TYR A 44 5.66 -1.36 -5.17
CA TYR A 44 6.06 -1.90 -3.88
C TYR A 44 6.47 -3.37 -4.03
N SER A 45 7.59 -3.72 -3.41
CA SER A 45 8.02 -5.09 -3.18
C SER A 45 8.25 -5.31 -1.67
N PRO A 46 7.17 -5.30 -0.86
CA PRO A 46 7.31 -5.45 0.57
C PRO A 46 7.30 -6.92 0.98
N ASN A 47 7.96 -7.24 2.09
CA ASN A 47 7.89 -8.58 2.68
C ASN A 47 6.48 -8.85 3.26
N TYR A 48 5.74 -7.79 3.60
CA TYR A 48 4.39 -7.83 4.12
C TYR A 48 3.64 -6.55 3.71
N TRP A 49 2.39 -6.68 3.28
CA TRP A 49 1.51 -5.55 2.96
C TRP A 49 0.05 -5.85 3.30
N THR A 50 -0.74 -4.78 3.45
CA THR A 50 -2.19 -4.87 3.58
C THR A 50 -2.86 -3.73 2.81
N HIS A 51 -4.04 -4.00 2.24
CA HIS A 51 -4.92 -3.03 1.58
C HIS A 51 -5.98 -2.56 2.57
N VAL A 52 -6.18 -1.25 2.68
CA VAL A 52 -7.21 -0.67 3.55
C VAL A 52 -8.15 0.18 2.70
N SER A 53 -9.42 -0.22 2.68
CA SER A 53 -10.46 0.53 1.97
C SER A 53 -10.88 1.77 2.78
N PRO A 54 -11.44 2.83 2.15
CA PRO A 54 -11.89 4.02 2.86
C PRO A 54 -12.97 3.66 3.87
N GLY A 55 -12.73 3.96 5.15
CA GLY A 55 -13.65 3.65 6.25
C GLY A 55 -13.19 2.52 7.17
N GLU A 56 -12.22 1.71 6.76
CA GLU A 56 -11.59 0.73 7.66
C GLU A 56 -10.56 1.42 8.57
N LYS A 57 -10.75 1.28 9.89
CA LYS A 57 -9.78 1.75 10.89
C LYS A 57 -8.64 0.74 10.99
N HIS A 58 -7.57 0.97 10.23
CA HIS A 58 -6.30 0.29 10.48
C HIS A 58 -5.45 1.12 11.45
N PRO A 59 -4.66 0.50 12.36
CA PRO A 59 -3.68 1.23 13.15
C PRO A 59 -2.76 2.01 12.21
N SER A 60 -2.77 3.35 12.35
CA SER A 60 -1.98 4.31 11.56
C SER A 60 -0.47 4.16 11.71
N LYS A 61 -0.05 3.27 12.62
CA LYS A 61 1.34 2.90 12.80
C LYS A 61 1.45 1.38 12.75
N PRO A 62 2.41 0.86 11.97
CA PRO A 62 2.77 -0.54 12.06
C PRO A 62 3.15 -0.83 13.51
N VAL A 63 2.50 -1.84 14.10
CA VAL A 63 2.86 -2.32 15.43
C VAL A 63 4.28 -2.85 15.30
N ARG A 64 5.25 -2.17 15.93
CA ARG A 64 6.61 -2.71 16.08
C ARG A 64 6.49 -4.04 16.82
N ILE A 65 6.61 -5.14 16.11
CA ILE A 65 6.79 -6.45 16.71
C ILE A 65 8.21 -6.42 17.30
N ARG A 66 8.31 -6.43 18.63
CA ARG A 66 9.58 -6.57 19.35
C ARG A 66 9.94 -8.05 19.48
#